data_AF-A0A482RJE0-F1
#
_entry.id   AF-A0A482RJE0-F1
#
_cell.length_a   1.000
_cell.length_b   1.000
_cell.length_c   1.000
_cell.angle_alpha   90.00
_cell.angle_beta   90.00
_cell.angle_gamma   90.00
#
_symmetry.space_group_name_H-M   'P 1'
#
loop_
_entity.id
_entity.type
_entity.pdbx_description
1 polymer ?
#
loop_
_entity_poly.entity_id
_entity_poly.type
_entity_poly.pdbx_seq_one_letter_code
_entity_poly.pdbx_strand_id
1 'polypeptide(L)'
;MFWLGYSHHVGDAEAGIRCDADKAARYLQLAASQGHPGAQHYLSRCFRTGDVGLGVRMNAARADYFLQLAVEAGHPEALYEAADVALHDLESDTPSLTYEKDGASHFIEAEFIAGCDGFHGPSRKAIPAHRAR
;
A
#
# COMPACT_ATOMS: atom_id res chain seq x y z
N MET A 1 -11.30 -15.74 -5.90
CA MET A 1 -11.44 -15.78 -4.42
C MET A 1 -11.25 -14.42 -3.74
N PHE A 2 -10.39 -13.53 -4.27
CA PHE A 2 -10.17 -12.19 -3.68
C PHE A 2 -11.46 -11.37 -3.53
N TRP A 3 -12.25 -11.20 -4.60
CA TRP A 3 -13.51 -10.44 -4.54
C TRP A 3 -14.46 -10.94 -3.45
N LEU A 4 -14.65 -12.26 -3.35
CA LEU A 4 -15.52 -12.84 -2.32
C LEU A 4 -15.01 -12.58 -0.90
N GLY A 5 -13.68 -12.64 -0.70
CA GLY A 5 -13.06 -12.27 0.57
C GLY A 5 -13.24 -10.79 0.90
N TYR A 6 -13.08 -9.92 -0.10
CA TYR A 6 -13.33 -8.49 0.03
C TYR A 6 -14.80 -8.19 0.35
N SER A 7 -15.76 -8.78 -0.38
CA SER A 7 -17.20 -8.58 -0.14
C SER A 7 -17.63 -9.09 1.23
N HIS A 8 -17.07 -10.20 1.73
CA HIS A 8 -17.29 -10.61 3.11
C HIS A 8 -16.61 -9.70 4.13
N HIS A 9 -15.60 -8.94 3.76
CA HIS A 9 -14.98 -7.98 4.66
C HIS A 9 -15.83 -6.71 4.77
N VAL A 10 -16.16 -6.09 3.63
CA VAL A 10 -16.85 -4.78 3.59
C VAL A 10 -18.38 -4.88 3.58
N GLY A 11 -18.92 -6.05 3.25
CA GLY A 11 -20.34 -6.24 2.95
C GLY A 11 -20.67 -5.80 1.52
N ASP A 12 -21.63 -6.48 0.89
CA ASP A 12 -22.13 -6.15 -0.44
C ASP A 12 -23.64 -6.35 -0.45
N ALA A 13 -24.38 -5.24 -0.38
CA ALA A 13 -25.83 -5.25 -0.31
C ALA A 13 -26.47 -5.72 -1.64
N GLU A 14 -25.83 -5.44 -2.78
CA GLU A 14 -26.35 -5.83 -4.10
C GLU A 14 -26.25 -7.34 -4.30
N ALA A 15 -25.15 -7.94 -3.84
CA ALA A 15 -24.97 -9.39 -3.83
C ALA A 15 -25.62 -10.09 -2.63
N GLY A 16 -26.24 -9.35 -1.69
CA GLY A 16 -26.84 -9.90 -0.47
C GLY A 16 -25.83 -10.48 0.53
N ILE A 17 -24.58 -10.03 0.48
CA ILE A 17 -23.47 -10.51 1.30
C ILE A 17 -23.31 -9.60 2.52
N ARG A 18 -23.42 -10.18 3.72
CA ARG A 18 -23.09 -9.50 4.97
C ARG A 18 -21.61 -9.67 5.33
N CYS A 19 -21.08 -8.73 6.10
CA CYS A 19 -19.77 -8.84 6.70
C CYS A 19 -19.64 -10.14 7.50
N ASP A 20 -18.55 -10.87 7.29
CA ASP A 20 -18.21 -12.14 7.92
C ASP A 20 -16.67 -12.23 7.97
N ALA A 21 -16.10 -11.86 9.11
CA ALA A 21 -14.65 -11.75 9.30
C ALA A 21 -13.91 -13.06 9.05
N ASP A 22 -14.51 -14.19 9.46
CA ASP A 22 -13.91 -15.51 9.30
C ASP A 22 -13.84 -15.93 7.82
N LYS A 23 -14.93 -15.73 7.07
CA LYS A 23 -14.92 -15.99 5.62
C LYS A 23 -14.00 -15.02 4.89
N ALA A 24 -14.04 -13.74 5.25
CA ALA A 24 -13.17 -12.72 4.68
C ALA A 24 -11.70 -13.10 4.83
N ALA A 25 -11.25 -13.36 6.07
CA ALA A 25 -9.88 -13.75 6.35
C ALA A 25 -9.47 -15.02 5.60
N ARG A 26 -10.32 -16.05 5.57
CA ARG A 26 -10.04 -17.30 4.85
C ARG A 26 -9.88 -17.07 3.34
N TYR A 27 -10.80 -16.37 2.71
CA TYR A 27 -10.76 -16.16 1.25
C TYR A 27 -9.64 -15.22 0.84
N LEU A 28 -9.35 -14.17 1.62
CA LEU A 28 -8.24 -13.27 1.37
C LEU A 28 -6.90 -13.99 1.53
N GLN A 29 -6.71 -14.78 2.61
CA GLN A 29 -5.50 -15.57 2.80
C GLN A 29 -5.32 -16.61 1.68
N LEU A 30 -6.40 -17.29 1.28
CA LEU A 30 -6.37 -18.26 0.19
C LEU A 30 -6.02 -17.62 -1.16
N ALA A 31 -6.56 -16.42 -1.45
CA ALA A 31 -6.21 -15.69 -2.66
C ALA A 31 -4.75 -15.23 -2.62
N ALA A 32 -4.28 -14.72 -1.48
CA ALA A 32 -2.90 -14.28 -1.32
C ALA A 32 -1.89 -15.46 -1.41
N SER A 33 -2.22 -16.63 -0.84
CA SER A 33 -1.39 -17.83 -0.95
C SER A 33 -1.34 -18.40 -2.38
N GLN A 34 -2.31 -18.05 -3.23
CA GLN A 34 -2.32 -18.38 -4.66
C GLN A 34 -1.59 -17.34 -5.52
N GLY A 35 -0.93 -16.34 -4.90
CA GLY A 35 -0.19 -15.32 -5.65
C GLY A 35 -1.05 -14.18 -6.16
N HIS A 36 -2.29 -14.00 -5.71
CA HIS A 36 -3.15 -12.92 -6.21
C HIS A 36 -2.64 -11.55 -5.73
N PRO A 37 -2.14 -10.67 -6.62
CA PRO A 37 -1.45 -9.44 -6.23
C PRO A 37 -2.33 -8.52 -5.39
N GLY A 38 -3.60 -8.36 -5.79
CA GLY A 38 -4.55 -7.52 -5.05
C GLY A 38 -4.84 -8.03 -3.63
N ALA A 39 -4.79 -9.34 -3.40
CA ALA A 39 -5.06 -9.92 -2.09
C ALA A 39 -3.86 -9.76 -1.16
N GLN A 40 -2.66 -9.90 -1.71
CA GLN A 40 -1.41 -9.65 -1.00
C GLN A 40 -1.30 -8.18 -0.61
N HIS A 41 -1.52 -7.24 -1.54
CA HIS A 41 -1.55 -5.81 -1.21
C HIS A 41 -2.62 -5.47 -0.17
N TYR A 42 -3.82 -6.05 -0.29
CA TYR A 42 -4.90 -5.83 0.67
C TYR A 42 -4.54 -6.30 2.08
N LEU A 43 -4.03 -7.53 2.23
CA LEU A 43 -3.57 -8.04 3.53
C LEU A 43 -2.41 -7.24 4.09
N SER A 44 -1.49 -6.77 3.24
CA SER A 44 -0.42 -5.86 3.67
C SER A 44 -0.99 -4.62 4.35
N ARG A 45 -1.95 -3.94 3.71
CA ARG A 45 -2.63 -2.77 4.29
C ARG A 45 -3.30 -3.09 5.62
N CYS A 46 -4.05 -4.19 5.70
CA CYS A 46 -4.74 -4.61 6.93
C CYS A 46 -3.75 -4.89 8.08
N PHE A 47 -2.61 -5.54 7.82
CA PHE A 47 -1.58 -5.74 8.83
C PHE A 47 -0.81 -4.44 9.17
N ARG A 48 -0.70 -3.49 8.24
CA ARG A 48 0.01 -2.23 8.47
C ARG A 48 -0.73 -1.32 9.45
N THR A 49 -2.05 -1.23 9.35
CA THR A 49 -2.87 -0.39 10.24
C THR A 49 -3.46 -1.16 11.42
N GLY A 50 -3.51 -2.49 11.32
CA GLY A 50 -4.49 -3.27 12.06
C GLY A 50 -5.88 -3.09 11.47
N ASP A 51 -6.67 -4.15 11.50
CA ASP A 51 -8.01 -4.17 10.93
C ASP A 51 -8.93 -4.99 11.83
N VAL A 52 -9.83 -4.29 12.53
CA VAL A 52 -10.78 -4.88 13.47
C VAL A 52 -11.83 -5.72 12.73
N GLY A 53 -12.19 -5.36 11.50
CA GLY A 53 -13.16 -6.08 10.67
C GLY A 53 -12.65 -7.46 10.24
N LEU A 54 -11.33 -7.61 10.10
CA LEU A 54 -10.66 -8.90 9.87
C LEU A 54 -10.11 -9.55 11.14
N GLY A 55 -10.23 -8.91 12.30
CA GLY A 55 -9.66 -9.39 13.56
C GLY A 55 -8.13 -9.43 13.57
N VAL A 56 -7.46 -8.63 12.73
CA VAL A 56 -5.99 -8.58 12.64
C VAL A 56 -5.45 -7.37 13.41
N ARG A 57 -4.38 -7.60 14.18
CA ARG A 57 -3.64 -6.53 14.83
C ARG A 57 -2.53 -6.04 13.92
N MET A 58 -2.11 -4.80 14.16
CA MET A 58 -0.94 -4.23 13.48
C MET A 58 0.27 -5.17 13.63
N ASN A 59 0.91 -5.48 12.50
CA ASN A 59 2.09 -6.32 12.43
C ASN A 59 2.92 -5.91 11.22
N ALA A 60 3.94 -5.07 11.45
CA ALA A 60 4.80 -4.53 10.40
C ALA A 60 5.48 -5.64 9.57
N ALA A 61 6.02 -6.67 10.23
CA ALA A 61 6.69 -7.77 9.53
C ALA A 61 5.77 -8.52 8.56
N ARG A 62 4.51 -8.76 8.95
CA ARG A 62 3.53 -9.37 8.03
C ARG A 62 3.10 -8.40 6.94
N ALA A 63 2.97 -7.11 7.25
CA ALA A 63 2.64 -6.09 6.26
C ALA A 63 3.70 -6.02 5.16
N ASP A 64 4.97 -5.98 5.54
CA ASP A 64 6.11 -5.92 4.61
C ASP A 64 6.20 -7.21 3.79
N TYR A 65 6.02 -8.37 4.42
CA TYR A 65 5.98 -9.67 3.74
C TYR A 65 4.91 -9.70 2.63
N PHE A 66 3.68 -9.32 2.94
CA PHE A 66 2.60 -9.32 1.94
C PHE A 66 2.78 -8.23 0.89
N LEU A 67 3.41 -7.09 1.23
CA LEU A 67 3.71 -6.04 0.28
C LEU A 67 4.74 -6.52 -0.75
N GLN A 68 5.79 -7.18 -0.28
CA GLN A 68 6.82 -7.75 -1.14
C GLN A 68 6.21 -8.78 -2.10
N LEU A 69 5.37 -9.69 -1.61
CA LEU A 69 4.67 -10.64 -2.48
C LEU A 69 3.82 -9.93 -3.54
N ALA A 70 3.12 -8.85 -3.17
CA ALA A 70 2.29 -8.11 -4.11
C ALA A 70 3.12 -7.47 -5.23
N VAL A 71 4.30 -6.93 -4.90
CA VAL A 71 5.25 -6.38 -5.88
C VAL A 71 5.75 -7.49 -6.81
N GLU A 72 6.19 -8.62 -6.26
CA GLU A 72 6.65 -9.79 -7.03
C GLU A 72 5.56 -10.32 -7.97
N ALA A 73 4.30 -10.25 -7.54
CA ALA A 73 3.12 -10.61 -8.34
C ALA A 73 2.64 -9.50 -9.29
N GLY A 74 3.33 -8.36 -9.37
CA GLY A 74 3.05 -7.27 -10.30
C GLY A 74 1.88 -6.35 -9.91
N HIS A 75 1.62 -6.15 -8.62
CA HIS A 75 0.58 -5.24 -8.17
C HIS A 75 0.90 -3.78 -8.54
N PRO A 76 0.03 -3.06 -9.29
CA PRO A 76 0.35 -1.75 -9.86
C PRO A 76 0.49 -0.62 -8.84
N GLU A 77 -0.13 -0.74 -7.66
CA GLU A 77 -0.07 0.30 -6.61
C GLU A 77 1.10 0.11 -5.63
N ALA A 78 1.92 -0.92 -5.81
CA ALA A 78 3.05 -1.20 -4.92
C ALA A 78 4.35 -1.25 -5.74
N LEU A 79 5.26 -0.33 -5.46
CA LEU A 79 6.57 -0.27 -6.11
C LEU A 79 7.65 -0.35 -5.02
N TYR A 80 8.60 -1.26 -5.18
CA TYR A 80 9.69 -1.48 -4.23
C TYR A 80 11.05 -1.28 -4.90
N GLU A 81 12.07 -1.04 -4.07
CA GLU A 81 13.45 -0.80 -4.49
C GLU A 81 13.61 0.38 -5.47
N ALA A 82 12.71 1.35 -5.39
CA ALA A 82 12.91 2.65 -6.02
C ALA A 82 14.14 3.30 -5.35
N ALA A 83 15.18 3.54 -6.14
CA ALA A 83 16.39 4.23 -5.73
C ALA A 83 16.31 5.72 -6.08
N ASP A 84 17.19 6.51 -5.47
CA ASP A 84 17.38 7.94 -5.79
C ASP A 84 16.08 8.75 -5.86
N VAL A 85 15.15 8.43 -4.93
CA VAL A 85 13.88 9.14 -4.83
C VAL A 85 14.15 10.60 -4.47
N ALA A 86 13.75 11.51 -5.35
CA ALA A 86 13.84 12.95 -5.15
C ALA A 86 12.44 13.58 -5.31
N LEU A 87 12.11 14.50 -4.40
CA LEU A 87 10.84 15.23 -4.40
C LEU A 87 11.05 16.63 -4.97
N HIS A 88 10.10 17.09 -5.78
CA HIS A 88 10.15 18.35 -6.50
C HIS A 88 8.86 19.14 -6.29
N ASP A 89 8.99 20.47 -6.29
CA ASP A 89 7.87 21.41 -6.31
C ASP A 89 6.75 21.14 -5.28
N LEU A 90 7.12 20.69 -4.08
CA LEU A 90 6.21 20.29 -3.00
C LEU A 90 5.24 21.38 -2.52
N GLU A 91 5.51 22.64 -2.83
CA GLU A 91 4.65 23.79 -2.49
C GLU A 91 3.75 24.25 -3.65
N SER A 92 3.86 23.63 -4.83
CA SER A 92 3.02 23.92 -5.99
C SER A 92 1.71 23.13 -5.97
N ASP A 93 0.81 23.44 -6.90
CA ASP A 93 -0.41 22.66 -7.15
C ASP A 93 -0.14 21.33 -7.88
N THR A 94 1.10 21.11 -8.32
CA THR A 94 1.54 19.93 -9.09
C THR A 94 2.85 19.39 -8.52
N PRO A 95 2.89 18.95 -7.25
CA PRO A 95 4.09 18.34 -6.69
C PRO A 95 4.46 17.07 -7.48
N SER A 96 5.76 16.80 -7.58
CA SER A 96 6.24 15.65 -8.35
C SER A 96 7.40 14.96 -7.65
N LEU A 97 7.71 13.76 -8.13
CA LEU A 97 8.88 13.01 -7.70
C LEU A 97 9.56 12.31 -8.87
N THR A 98 10.85 12.10 -8.73
CA THR A 98 11.63 11.20 -9.59
C THR A 98 12.17 10.04 -8.78
N TYR A 99 12.36 8.89 -9.42
CA TYR A 99 13.06 7.74 -8.85
C TYR A 99 13.76 6.93 -9.94
N GLU A 100 14.72 6.11 -9.56
CA GLU A 100 15.31 5.09 -10.42
C GLU A 100 14.74 3.71 -10.08
N LYS A 101 14.40 2.93 -11.10
CA LYS A 101 14.05 1.52 -10.98
C LYS A 101 14.54 0.77 -12.21
N ASP A 102 15.17 -0.37 -12.01
CA ASP A 102 15.67 -1.24 -13.08
C ASP A 102 16.56 -0.51 -14.11
N GLY A 103 17.34 0.48 -13.64
CA GLY A 103 18.22 1.32 -14.48
C GLY A 103 17.50 2.39 -15.30
N ALA A 104 16.20 2.59 -15.10
CA ALA A 104 15.41 3.64 -15.73
C ALA A 104 15.01 4.72 -14.72
N SER A 105 15.09 5.98 -15.16
CA SER A 105 14.55 7.10 -14.39
C SER A 105 13.07 7.28 -14.70
N HIS A 106 12.28 7.45 -13.65
CA HIS A 106 10.84 7.62 -13.70
C HIS A 106 10.46 8.97 -13.08
N PHE A 107 9.38 9.55 -13.57
CA PHE A 107 8.80 10.80 -13.08
C PHE A 107 7.32 10.60 -12.82
N ILE A 108 6.84 11.11 -11.68
CA ILE A 108 5.43 11.06 -11.28
C ILE A 108 5.02 12.45 -10.82
N GLU A 109 3.98 12.99 -11.47
CA GLU A 109 3.20 14.12 -10.94
C GLU A 109 2.09 13.56 -10.05
N ALA A 110 1.81 14.26 -8.95
CA ALA A 110 0.75 13.90 -8.02
C ALA A 110 0.00 15.15 -7.57
N GLU A 111 -1.24 14.98 -7.13
CA GLU A 111 -1.96 16.05 -6.43
C GLU A 111 -1.41 16.23 -5.00
N PHE A 112 -0.94 15.14 -4.38
CA PHE A 112 -0.39 15.13 -3.03
C PHE A 112 0.74 14.13 -2.89
N ILE A 113 1.76 14.47 -2.10
CA ILE A 113 2.85 13.56 -1.71
C ILE A 113 2.83 13.39 -0.19
N ALA A 114 2.69 12.14 0.27
CA ALA A 114 2.73 11.78 1.68
C ALA A 114 4.04 11.06 2.01
N GLY A 115 4.92 11.72 2.77
CA GLY A 115 6.20 11.16 3.21
C GLY A 115 6.06 10.23 4.41
N CYS A 116 6.21 8.92 4.20
CA CYS A 116 6.24 7.90 5.26
C CYS A 116 7.59 7.15 5.30
N ASP A 117 8.68 7.85 4.99
CA ASP A 117 10.02 7.32 4.74
C ASP A 117 10.99 7.49 5.94
N GLY A 118 10.49 7.99 7.07
CA GLY A 118 11.24 8.08 8.32
C GLY A 118 12.35 9.14 8.33
N PHE A 119 13.29 9.03 9.28
CA PHE A 119 14.34 10.05 9.48
C PHE A 119 15.31 10.15 8.29
N HIS A 120 15.60 9.03 7.65
CA HIS A 120 16.60 8.94 6.59
C HIS A 120 16.01 9.17 5.19
N GLY A 121 14.69 9.20 5.07
CA GLY A 121 14.00 9.39 3.81
C GLY A 121 14.13 10.80 3.23
N PRO A 122 13.90 10.95 1.91
CA PRO A 122 13.96 12.24 1.23
C PRO A 122 12.93 13.26 1.73
N SER A 123 11.77 12.81 2.23
CA SER A 123 10.64 13.69 2.53
C SER A 123 10.97 14.77 3.56
N ARG A 124 11.61 14.39 4.67
CA ARG A 124 11.96 15.38 5.72
C ARG A 124 12.93 16.44 5.22
N LYS A 125 13.87 16.09 4.34
CA LYS A 125 14.86 17.02 3.77
C LYS A 125 14.25 17.93 2.72
N ALA A 126 13.22 17.46 2.02
CA ALA A 126 12.54 18.20 0.97
C ALA A 126 11.51 19.21 1.50
N ILE A 127 11.01 19.03 2.73
CA ILE A 127 10.08 20.00 3.36
C ILE A 127 10.84 21.29 3.72
N PRO A 128 10.38 22.47 3.26
CA PRO A 128 10.98 23.75 3.62
C PRO A 128 11.03 23.97 5.14
N ALA A 129 12.13 24.55 5.63
CA ALA A 129 12.38 24.75 7.07
C ALA A 129 11.27 25.51 7.80
N HIS A 130 10.54 26.40 7.10
CA HIS A 130 9.44 27.17 7.67
C HIS A 130 8.14 26.35 7.89
N ARG A 131 8.04 25.15 7.30
CA ARG A 131 6.91 24.22 7.49
C ARG A 131 7.28 23.00 8.34
N ALA A 132 8.56 22.76 8.57
CA ALA A 132 9.01 21.71 9.49
C ALA A 132 8.61 22.09 10.93
N ARG A 133 7.72 21.30 11.53
CA ARG A 133 7.30 21.43 12.94
C ARG A 133 8.15 20.59 13.88
#